data_AF-A0A0A8ECT6-F1
#
_entry.id   AF-A0A0A8ECT6-F1
#
_cell.length_a   1.000
_cell.length_b   1.000
_cell.length_c   1.000
_cell.angle_alpha   90.00
_cell.angle_beta   90.00
_cell.angle_gamma   90.00
#
_symmetry.space_group_name_H-M   'P 1'
#
loop_
_entity.id
_entity.type
_entity.pdbx_description
1 polymer ?
#
loop_
_entity_poly.entity_id
_entity_poly.type
_entity_poly.pdbx_seq_one_letter_code
_entity_poly.pdbx_strand_id
1 'polypeptide(L)'
;MHVLIEALTAKGGRSLLLMKMDKATEWNVETHLLATIADRIAEGNFYFIKANSGESDDLEFPEPIPRPGVEPVKPKQQFASGQELAGFFQQMSNL
;
A
#
# COMPACT_ATOMS: atom_id res chain seq x y z
N MET A 1 -10.19 25.28 -21.25
CA MET A 1 -10.94 24.04 -20.89
C MET A 1 -10.16 22.77 -21.19
N HIS A 2 -9.39 22.68 -22.28
CA HIS A 2 -8.65 21.44 -22.64
C HIS A 2 -7.45 21.12 -21.71
N VAL A 3 -6.71 22.15 -21.29
CA VAL A 3 -5.47 22.01 -20.48
C VAL A 3 -5.74 21.50 -19.06
N LEU A 4 -6.91 21.82 -18.49
CA LEU A 4 -7.32 21.32 -17.16
C LEU A 4 -7.59 19.80 -17.18
N ILE A 5 -8.14 19.29 -18.28
CA ILE A 5 -8.41 17.86 -18.47
C ILE A 5 -7.09 17.10 -18.61
N GLU A 6 -6.16 17.65 -19.39
CA GLU A 6 -4.84 17.06 -19.64
C GLU A 6 -3.97 17.02 -18.37
N ALA A 7 -4.03 18.07 -17.54
CA ALA A 7 -3.35 18.11 -16.25
C ALA A 7 -3.91 17.11 -15.22
N LEU A 8 -5.21 16.81 -15.29
CA LEU A 8 -5.87 15.83 -14.40
C LEU A 8 -5.58 14.38 -14.83
N THR A 9 -5.34 14.13 -16.12
CA THR A 9 -4.92 12.82 -16.63
C THR A 9 -3.42 12.54 -16.47
N ALA A 10 -2.59 13.59 -16.41
CA ALA A 10 -1.13 13.47 -16.32
C ALA A 10 -0.58 13.24 -14.89
N LYS A 11 -1.35 13.58 -13.84
CA LYS A 11 -0.97 13.23 -12.47
C LYS A 11 -1.21 11.74 -12.25
N GLY A 12 -0.11 10.98 -12.14
CA GLY A 12 -0.06 9.52 -11.96
C GLY A 12 -0.63 8.98 -10.63
N GLY A 13 -1.74 9.54 -10.17
CA GLY A 13 -2.67 8.88 -9.26
C GLY A 13 -4.00 8.82 -9.98
N ARG A 14 -4.52 7.61 -10.22
CA ARG A 14 -5.78 7.34 -10.92
C ARG A 14 -6.82 8.41 -10.55
N SER A 15 -7.14 9.27 -11.52
CA SER A 15 -7.97 10.45 -11.28
C SER A 15 -9.33 10.04 -10.70
N LEU A 16 -9.74 10.70 -9.62
CA LEU A 16 -11.00 10.43 -8.91
C LEU A 16 -12.23 10.49 -9.83
N LEU A 17 -12.14 11.21 -10.95
CA LEU A 17 -13.18 11.29 -11.97
C LEU A 17 -13.32 9.99 -12.77
N LEU A 18 -12.21 9.36 -13.20
CA LEU A 18 -12.24 8.07 -13.89
C LEU A 18 -12.82 6.98 -12.98
N MET A 19 -12.46 7.03 -11.70
CA MET A 19 -12.94 6.09 -10.68
C MET A 19 -14.46 6.21 -10.41
N LYS A 20 -15.04 7.40 -10.60
CA LYS A 20 -16.49 7.66 -10.46
C LYS A 20 -17.30 7.38 -11.71
N MET A 21 -16.67 7.42 -12.89
CA MET A 21 -17.36 7.31 -14.18
C MET A 21 -17.38 5.90 -14.75
N ASP A 22 -16.52 5.00 -14.28
CA ASP A 22 -16.40 3.66 -14.84
C ASP A 22 -17.18 2.62 -14.04
N LYS A 23 -18.21 2.02 -14.66
CA LYS A 23 -18.95 0.88 -14.08
C LYS A 23 -18.09 -0.39 -13.96
N ALA A 24 -16.98 -0.50 -14.70
CA ALA A 24 -16.01 -1.59 -14.52
C ALA A 24 -15.12 -1.39 -13.27
N THR A 25 -15.28 -0.26 -12.56
CA THR A 25 -14.60 0.02 -11.29
C THR A 25 -15.38 -0.46 -10.06
N GLU A 26 -16.65 -0.89 -10.20
CA GLU A 26 -17.39 -1.50 -9.09
C GLU A 26 -17.19 -3.02 -9.09
N TRP A 27 -16.63 -3.56 -8.01
CA TRP A 27 -16.53 -5.01 -7.85
C TRP A 27 -17.92 -5.62 -7.61
N ASN A 28 -18.20 -6.75 -8.27
CA ASN A 28 -19.33 -7.57 -7.91
C ASN A 28 -19.11 -8.19 -6.50
N VAL A 29 -20.20 -8.56 -5.82
CA VAL A 29 -20.18 -9.22 -4.51
C VAL A 29 -19.31 -10.47 -4.53
N GLU A 30 -19.40 -11.28 -5.59
CA GLU A 30 -18.56 -12.47 -5.77
C GLU A 30 -17.07 -12.12 -5.80
N THR A 31 -16.70 -11.05 -6.51
CA THR A 31 -15.32 -10.56 -6.58
C THR A 31 -14.84 -10.07 -5.22
N HIS A 32 -15.69 -9.37 -4.47
CA HIS A 32 -15.41 -8.96 -3.09
C HIS A 32 -15.15 -10.14 -2.16
N LEU A 33 -15.98 -11.19 -2.25
CA LEU A 33 -15.84 -12.39 -1.44
C LEU A 33 -14.59 -13.17 -1.82
N LEU A 34 -14.34 -13.35 -3.12
CA LEU A 34 -13.17 -14.08 -3.62
C LEU A 34 -11.87 -13.38 -3.22
N ALA A 35 -11.80 -12.05 -3.34
CA ALA A 35 -10.66 -11.29 -2.85
C ALA A 35 -10.45 -11.46 -1.34
N THR A 36 -11.54 -11.49 -0.56
CA THR A 36 -11.45 -11.72 0.89
C THR A 36 -10.94 -13.12 1.22
N ILE A 37 -11.39 -14.14 0.50
CA ILE A 37 -10.91 -15.51 0.66
C ILE A 37 -9.42 -15.58 0.32
N ALA A 38 -8.99 -14.95 -0.76
CA ALA A 38 -7.59 -14.89 -1.16
C ALA A 38 -6.71 -14.21 -0.09
N ASP A 39 -7.15 -13.06 0.45
CA ASP A 39 -6.46 -12.35 1.54
C ASP A 39 -6.29 -13.28 2.76
N ARG A 40 -7.35 -13.98 3.17
CA ARG A 40 -7.31 -14.90 4.32
C ARG A 40 -6.43 -16.13 4.09
N ILE A 41 -6.37 -16.66 2.87
CA ILE A 41 -5.47 -17.76 2.53
C ILE A 41 -4.01 -17.29 2.59
N ALA A 42 -3.71 -16.09 2.08
CA ALA A 42 -2.38 -15.51 2.17
C ALA A 42 -1.93 -15.32 3.63
N GLU A 43 -2.81 -14.77 4.47
CA GLU A 43 -2.57 -14.65 5.92
C GLU A 43 -2.34 -16.03 6.58
N GLY A 44 -3.17 -17.02 6.27
CA GLY A 44 -3.04 -18.37 6.81
C GLY A 44 -1.71 -19.01 6.42
N ASN A 45 -1.29 -18.88 5.17
CA ASN A 45 -0.01 -19.37 4.69
C ASN A 45 1.15 -18.65 5.38
N PHE A 46 1.06 -17.32 5.56
CA PHE A 46 2.06 -16.56 6.29
C PHE A 46 2.25 -17.10 7.71
N TYR A 47 1.15 -17.27 8.47
CA TYR A 47 1.25 -17.80 9.83
C TYR A 47 1.75 -19.24 9.87
N PHE A 48 1.32 -20.06 8.91
CA PHE A 48 1.81 -21.43 8.80
C PHE A 48 3.32 -21.47 8.54
N ILE A 49 3.82 -20.69 7.59
CA ILE A 49 5.24 -20.62 7.28
C ILE A 49 5.99 -20.07 8.49
N LYS A 50 5.55 -18.95 9.08
CA LYS A 50 6.18 -18.34 10.24
C LYS A 50 6.27 -19.27 11.46
N ALA A 51 5.28 -20.14 11.64
CA ALA A 51 5.29 -21.13 12.72
C ALA A 51 6.24 -22.32 12.46
N ASN A 52 6.56 -22.58 11.19
CA ASN A 52 7.40 -23.71 10.77
C ASN A 52 8.78 -23.28 10.22
N SER A 53 9.04 -21.99 10.07
CA SER A 53 10.33 -21.41 9.73
C SER A 53 11.14 -21.13 10.99
N GLY A 54 12.47 -21.21 10.90
CA GLY A 54 13.35 -20.83 12.01
C GLY A 54 13.31 -19.33 12.29
N GLU A 55 13.81 -18.90 13.46
CA GLU A 55 13.83 -17.49 13.91
C GLU A 55 14.54 -16.51 12.95
N SER A 56 15.27 -17.02 11.96
CA SER A 56 16.04 -16.23 10.99
C SER A 56 15.27 -15.81 9.73
N ASP A 57 14.06 -16.33 9.49
CA ASP A 57 13.28 -15.95 8.31
C ASP A 57 12.46 -14.68 8.59
N ASP A 58 12.95 -13.54 8.09
CA ASP A 58 12.23 -12.27 8.11
C ASP A 58 11.12 -12.30 7.05
N LEU A 59 10.01 -12.97 7.39
CA LEU A 59 8.86 -13.09 6.52
C LEU A 59 8.02 -11.82 6.58
N GLU A 60 7.81 -11.18 5.43
CA GLU A 60 6.94 -10.01 5.30
C GLU A 60 5.46 -10.41 5.38
N PHE A 61 4.67 -9.59 6.08
CA PHE A 61 3.23 -9.81 6.17
C PHE A 61 2.57 -9.50 4.80
N PRO A 62 1.69 -10.38 4.28
CA PRO A 62 1.11 -10.19 2.96
C PRO A 62 0.21 -8.94 2.92
N GLU A 63 0.32 -8.18 1.84
CA GLU A 63 -0.54 -7.01 1.60
C GLU A 63 -1.90 -7.45 1.04
N PRO A 64 -3.03 -6.93 1.56
CA PRO A 64 -4.35 -7.22 1.03
C PRO A 64 -4.56 -6.73 -0.40
N ILE A 65 -5.42 -7.42 -1.16
CA ILE A 65 -5.77 -7.02 -2.52
C ILE A 65 -6.47 -5.64 -2.49
N PRO A 66 -6.01 -4.64 -3.28
CA PRO A 66 -6.63 -3.32 -3.32
C PRO A 66 -8.09 -3.36 -3.79
N ARG A 67 -9.00 -2.82 -2.97
CA ARG A 67 -10.45 -2.82 -3.24
C ARG A 67 -10.92 -1.48 -3.79
N PRO A 68 -11.84 -1.45 -4.77
CA PRO A 68 -12.43 -0.21 -5.20
C PRO A 68 -13.18 0.50 -4.07
N GLY A 69 -13.07 1.84 -4.03
CA GLY A 69 -13.70 2.67 -3.00
C GLY A 69 -13.03 2.65 -1.64
N VAL A 70 -12.04 1.78 -1.41
CA VAL A 70 -11.20 1.79 -0.21
C VAL A 70 -9.90 2.50 -0.54
N GLU A 71 -9.60 3.59 0.17
CA GLU A 71 -8.29 4.23 0.02
C GLU A 71 -7.19 3.23 0.41
N PRO A 72 -6.15 3.03 -0.43
CA PRO A 72 -5.06 2.15 -0.08
C PRO A 72 -4.41 2.67 1.21
N VAL A 73 -4.17 1.76 2.16
CA VAL A 73 -3.44 2.07 3.39
C VAL A 73 -2.04 2.50 2.95
N LYS A 74 -1.79 3.81 2.96
CA LYS A 74 -0.47 4.35 2.65
C LYS A 74 0.52 3.75 3.66
N PRO A 75 1.67 3.24 3.22
CA PRO A 75 2.68 2.76 4.15
C PRO A 75 2.98 3.88 5.14
N LYS A 76 2.94 3.55 6.44
CA LYS A 76 3.25 4.52 7.51
C LYS A 76 4.65 5.05 7.20
N GLN A 77 4.73 6.34 6.85
CA GLN A 77 6.02 7.00 6.63
C GLN A 77 6.80 6.90 7.94
N GLN A 78 7.89 6.12 7.90
CA GLN A 78 8.79 6.01 9.04
C GLN A 78 9.58 7.31 9.11
N PHE A 79 9.32 8.09 10.16
CA PHE A 79 10.09 9.30 10.44
C PHE A 79 11.37 8.91 11.16
N ALA A 80 12.47 9.59 10.82
CA ALA A 80 13.72 9.46 11.56
C ALA A 80 13.52 9.86 13.03
N SER A 81 14.15 9.13 13.94
CA SER A 81 14.13 9.46 15.37
C SER A 81 14.93 10.75 15.64
N GLY A 82 14.61 11.44 16.73
CA GLY A 82 15.34 12.66 17.13
C GLY A 82 16.83 12.44 17.39
N GLN A 83 17.21 11.22 17.78
CA GLN A 83 18.61 10.83 17.98
C GLN A 83 19.37 10.67 16.65
N GLU A 84 18.74 10.10 15.63
CA GLU A 84 19.33 9.99 14.29
C GLU A 84 19.54 11.36 13.64
N LEU A 85 18.59 12.28 13.83
CA LEU A 85 18.74 13.66 13.37
C LEU A 85 19.92 14.35 14.07
N ALA A 86 20.04 14.22 15.39
CA ALA A 86 21.15 14.81 16.14
C ALA A 86 22.52 14.26 15.68
N GLY A 87 22.61 12.94 15.44
CA GLY A 87 23.82 12.31 14.90
C GLY A 87 24.18 12.80 13.51
N PHE A 88 23.19 12.93 12.61
CA PHE A 88 23.40 13.49 11.28
C PHE A 88 23.93 14.94 11.32
N PHE A 89 23.36 15.79 12.18
CA PHE A 89 23.82 17.18 12.31
C PHE A 89 25.24 17.30 12.87
N GLN A 90 25.63 16.44 13.81
CA GLN A 90 27.02 16.38 14.29
C GLN A 90 28.00 15.93 13.20
N GLN A 91 27.58 14.98 12.35
CA GLN A 91 28.41 14.51 11.24
C GLN A 91 28.59 15.59 10.17
N MET A 92 27.56 16.40 9.91
CA MET A 92 27.62 17.57 9.01
C MET A 92 28.49 18.71 9.54
N SER A 93 28.60 18.92 10.86
CA SER A 93 29.43 19.99 11.41
C SER A 93 30.92 19.66 11.49
N ASN A 94 31.28 18.38 11.31
CA ASN A 94 32.67 17.89 11.33
C ASN A 94 33.26 17.72 9.91
N LEU A 95 32.53 18.16 8.88
CA LEU A 95 32.99 18.33 7.49
C LEU A 95 33.41 19.79 7.26
#